data_AF-A0A9W4JEF3-F1
#
_entry.id   AF-A0A9W4JEF3-F1
#
_cell.length_a   1.000
_cell.length_b   1.000
_cell.length_c   1.000
_cell.angle_alpha   90.00
_cell.angle_beta   90.00
_cell.angle_gamma   90.00
#
_symmetry.space_group_name_H-M   'P 1'
#
loop_
_entity.id
_entity.type
_entity.pdbx_description
1 polymer ?
#
loop_
_entity_poly.entity_id
_entity_poly.type
_entity_poly.pdbx_seq_one_letter_code
_entity_poly.pdbx_strand_id
1 'polypeptide(L)'
;MPSVKRPRDIAVSPLLDLLISESRTTSSALHKIRFIGPLLPWRDFLNSAKNCYDQQQWSQQAIQISLQARDLTNEKVFVGDEAGVSARFQQAAGQVLGAVFEAQSINMAFGDFKSTGLAYIRTPDVVMLSLPDPQNSNAQQLRVVGEVKVP
;
A
#
# COMPACT_ATOMS: atom_id res chain seq x y z
N MET A 1 -10.56 12.98 25.58
CA MET A 1 -10.50 11.50 25.60
C MET A 1 -9.69 11.03 24.40
N PRO A 2 -8.87 9.96 24.52
CA PRO A 2 -8.11 9.44 23.38
C PRO A 2 -9.07 8.94 22.29
N SER A 3 -8.81 9.30 21.04
CA SER A 3 -9.57 8.79 19.90
C SER A 3 -9.01 7.44 19.48
N VAL A 4 -9.87 6.45 19.33
CA VAL A 4 -9.51 5.10 18.87
C VAL A 4 -9.94 4.94 17.41
N LYS A 5 -9.04 4.48 16.55
CA LYS A 5 -9.36 4.08 15.18
C LYS A 5 -9.29 2.56 15.02
N ARG A 6 -10.26 2.02 14.29
CA ARG A 6 -10.39 0.60 13.91
C ARG A 6 -9.94 0.39 12.46
N PRO A 7 -9.71 -0.85 12.01
CA PRO A 7 -9.17 -1.09 10.67
C PRO A 7 -10.00 -0.48 9.53
N ARG A 8 -11.34 -0.49 9.63
CA ARG A 8 -12.18 0.15 8.63
C ARG A 8 -11.94 1.66 8.55
N ASP A 9 -11.88 2.34 9.69
CA ASP A 9 -11.70 3.79 9.77
C ASP A 9 -10.38 4.22 9.12
N ILE A 10 -9.35 3.39 9.30
CA ILE A 10 -8.02 3.64 8.74
C ILE A 10 -8.02 3.32 7.23
N ALA A 11 -8.56 2.17 6.82
CA ALA A 11 -8.54 1.73 5.42
C ALA A 11 -9.32 2.66 4.46
N VAL A 12 -10.36 3.34 4.96
CA VAL A 12 -11.13 4.32 4.17
C VAL A 12 -10.64 5.75 4.36
N SER A 13 -9.69 5.99 5.26
CA SER A 13 -9.14 7.32 5.46
C SER A 13 -8.22 7.71 4.30
N PRO A 14 -8.21 8.98 3.88
CA PRO A 14 -7.26 9.44 2.88
C PRO A 14 -5.84 9.33 3.41
N LEU A 15 -4.90 9.06 2.51
CA LEU A 15 -3.49 9.28 2.82
C LEU A 15 -3.24 10.77 3.05
N LEU A 16 -2.21 11.07 3.85
CA LEU A 16 -1.82 12.44 4.11
C LEU A 16 -1.28 13.09 2.83
N ASP A 17 -1.58 14.37 2.66
CA ASP A 17 -1.02 15.16 1.58
C ASP A 17 0.51 15.25 1.73
N LEU A 18 1.21 15.04 0.62
CA LEU A 18 2.66 15.21 0.57
C LEU A 18 3.02 16.70 0.61
N LEU A 19 4.08 17.04 1.32
CA LEU A 19 4.69 18.36 1.21
C LEU A 19 5.51 18.41 -0.09
N ILE A 20 5.00 19.10 -1.09
CA ILE A 20 5.65 19.20 -2.41
C ILE A 20 6.65 20.36 -2.41
N SER A 21 7.89 20.08 -2.81
CA SER A 21 8.93 21.09 -2.96
C SER A 21 8.67 22.01 -4.17
N GLU A 22 9.11 23.28 -4.08
CA GLU A 22 9.14 24.21 -5.22
C GLU A 22 10.10 23.71 -6.31
N SER A 23 11.28 23.22 -5.90
CA SER A 23 12.21 22.50 -6.75
C SER A 23 11.79 21.03 -6.84
N ARG A 24 11.15 20.66 -7.95
CA ARG A 24 10.65 19.30 -8.18
C ARG A 24 10.76 18.86 -9.63
N THR A 25 10.69 17.56 -9.86
CA THR A 25 10.46 16.99 -11.19
C THR A 25 9.09 17.42 -11.71
N THR A 26 9.04 17.86 -12.97
CA THR A 26 7.80 18.30 -13.65
C THR A 26 7.56 17.56 -14.96
N SER A 27 8.30 16.47 -15.18
CA SER A 27 8.27 15.69 -16.41
C SER A 27 8.01 14.24 -16.07
N SER A 28 7.03 13.65 -16.74
CA SER A 28 6.65 12.28 -16.47
C SER A 28 7.70 11.28 -16.94
N ALA A 29 8.11 10.40 -16.04
CA ALA A 29 8.94 9.23 -16.36
C ALA A 29 8.14 8.06 -16.97
N LEU A 30 6.83 8.25 -17.24
CA LEU A 30 6.01 7.24 -17.88
C LEU A 30 6.48 6.99 -19.32
N HIS A 31 7.31 5.97 -19.47
CA HIS A 31 7.69 5.47 -20.79
C HIS A 31 6.48 4.82 -21.47
N LYS A 32 6.39 4.94 -22.80
CA LYS A 32 5.38 4.22 -23.60
C LYS A 32 5.70 2.73 -23.61
N ILE A 33 5.32 2.03 -22.54
CA ILE A 33 5.41 0.58 -22.45
C ILE A 33 4.14 -0.05 -23.02
N ARG A 34 4.30 -1.12 -23.79
CA ARG A 34 3.19 -1.94 -24.28
C ARG A 34 3.12 -3.19 -23.42
N PHE A 35 1.97 -3.44 -22.81
CA PHE A 35 1.68 -4.74 -22.23
C PHE A 35 1.47 -5.74 -23.37
N ILE A 36 2.28 -6.80 -23.41
CA ILE A 36 2.15 -7.89 -24.37
C ILE A 36 1.64 -9.10 -23.60
N GLY A 37 0.33 -9.31 -23.65
CA GLY A 37 -0.35 -10.42 -22.99
C GLY A 37 -1.85 -10.39 -23.29
N PRO A 38 -2.55 -11.53 -23.11
CA PRO A 38 -3.99 -11.55 -23.26
C PRO A 38 -4.63 -10.68 -22.18
N LEU A 39 -5.29 -9.61 -22.59
CA LEU A 39 -6.19 -8.85 -21.73
C LEU A 39 -7.55 -9.55 -21.78
N LEU A 40 -7.98 -10.09 -20.63
CA LEU A 40 -9.30 -10.67 -20.49
C LEU A 40 -10.21 -9.68 -19.76
N PRO A 41 -11.44 -9.44 -20.22
CA PRO A 41 -12.39 -8.65 -19.46
C PRO A 41 -12.69 -9.37 -18.15
N TRP A 42 -12.47 -8.68 -17.03
CA TRP A 42 -12.96 -9.15 -15.75
C TRP A 42 -14.47 -8.95 -15.70
N ARG A 43 -15.21 -9.98 -16.12
CA ARG A 43 -16.67 -9.98 -16.12
C ARG A 43 -17.18 -9.68 -14.70
N ASP A 44 -18.14 -8.77 -14.61
CA ASP A 44 -18.77 -8.33 -13.36
C ASP A 44 -17.82 -7.71 -12.32
N PHE A 45 -16.65 -7.20 -12.72
CA PHE A 45 -15.66 -6.59 -11.82
C PHE A 45 -16.28 -5.65 -10.78
N LEU A 46 -17.13 -4.71 -11.21
CA LEU A 46 -17.76 -3.74 -10.29
C LEU A 46 -18.64 -4.42 -9.24
N ASN A 47 -19.44 -5.41 -9.65
CA ASN A 47 -20.28 -6.17 -8.72
C ASN A 47 -19.42 -7.03 -7.79
N SER A 48 -18.39 -7.69 -8.31
CA SER A 48 -17.45 -8.47 -7.49
C SER A 48 -16.72 -7.60 -6.47
N ALA A 49 -16.23 -6.42 -6.88
CA ALA A 49 -15.54 -5.48 -6.00
C ALA A 49 -16.48 -4.92 -4.93
N LYS A 50 -17.69 -4.50 -5.33
CA LYS A 50 -18.72 -4.02 -4.40
C LYS A 50 -19.13 -5.09 -3.40
N ASN A 51 -19.41 -6.31 -3.86
CA ASN A 51 -19.77 -7.42 -2.98
C ASN A 51 -18.62 -7.75 -2.02
N CYS A 52 -17.37 -7.75 -2.48
CA CYS A 52 -16.21 -7.94 -1.63
C CYS A 52 -16.14 -6.87 -0.53
N TYR A 53 -16.33 -5.59 -0.88
CA TYR A 53 -16.35 -4.50 0.09
C TYR A 53 -17.50 -4.61 1.08
N ASP A 54 -18.72 -4.88 0.61
CA ASP A 54 -19.93 -4.93 1.44
C ASP A 54 -19.94 -6.16 2.37
N GLN A 55 -19.36 -7.28 1.95
CA GLN A 55 -19.29 -8.52 2.74
C GLN A 55 -18.07 -8.57 3.67
N GLN A 56 -17.12 -7.65 3.53
CA GLN A 56 -15.92 -7.61 4.35
C GLN A 56 -16.29 -7.43 5.83
N GLN A 57 -15.98 -8.44 6.62
CA GLN A 57 -16.08 -8.35 8.07
C GLN A 57 -14.86 -7.59 8.59
N TRP A 58 -15.10 -6.48 9.28
CA TRP A 58 -14.05 -5.64 9.85
C TRP A 58 -13.82 -5.98 11.31
N SER A 59 -12.57 -6.33 11.65
CA SER A 59 -12.13 -6.48 13.03
C SER A 59 -12.44 -5.22 13.85
N GLN A 60 -12.87 -5.42 15.10
CA GLN A 60 -13.16 -4.33 16.04
C GLN A 60 -11.95 -3.96 16.90
N GLN A 61 -10.80 -4.59 16.67
CA GLN A 61 -9.56 -4.32 17.37
C GLN A 61 -9.11 -2.87 17.15
N ALA A 62 -8.70 -2.21 18.23
CA ALA A 62 -8.09 -0.90 18.17
C ALA A 62 -6.69 -1.00 17.53
N ILE A 63 -6.45 -0.25 16.46
CA ILE A 63 -5.15 -0.24 15.76
C ILE A 63 -4.37 1.04 16.05
N GLN A 64 -5.07 2.16 16.24
CA GLN A 64 -4.44 3.44 16.55
C GLN A 64 -5.15 4.11 17.72
N ILE A 65 -4.36 4.57 18.69
CA ILE A 65 -4.82 5.37 19.84
C ILE A 65 -4.09 6.71 19.78
N SER A 66 -4.82 7.80 19.57
CA SER A 66 -4.21 9.13 19.54
C SER A 66 -4.23 9.76 20.93
N LEU A 67 -3.04 10.12 21.43
CA LEU A 67 -2.85 10.88 22.66
C LEU A 67 -2.69 12.37 22.30
N GLN A 68 -3.43 13.26 22.96
CA GLN A 68 -3.55 14.69 22.61
C GLN A 68 -2.25 15.51 22.74
N ALA A 69 -1.15 14.93 23.25
CA ALA A 69 0.04 15.69 23.62
C ALA A 69 0.91 16.12 22.41
N ARG A 70 0.99 15.31 21.34
CA ARG A 70 1.77 15.61 20.12
C ARG A 70 1.20 14.88 18.91
N ASP A 71 0.89 15.64 17.86
CA ASP A 71 0.43 15.10 16.59
C ASP A 71 1.59 14.89 15.62
N LEU A 72 2.12 13.66 15.62
CA LEU A 72 3.14 13.19 14.66
C LEU A 72 2.52 12.75 13.32
N THR A 73 1.20 12.88 13.14
CA THR A 73 0.53 12.44 11.92
C THR A 73 0.61 13.46 10.79
N ASN A 74 1.06 14.70 11.05
CA ASN A 74 1.28 15.66 9.97
C ASN A 74 2.57 15.33 9.20
N GLU A 75 2.52 15.34 7.87
CA GLU A 75 3.72 15.22 7.03
C GLU A 75 4.71 16.34 7.37
N LYS A 76 5.99 15.98 7.47
CA LYS A 76 7.07 16.91 7.84
C LYS A 76 8.22 16.90 6.83
N VAL A 77 8.14 16.04 5.81
CA VAL A 77 9.22 15.87 4.85
C VAL A 77 8.75 16.31 3.47
N PHE A 78 9.53 17.23 2.89
CA PHE A 78 9.34 17.65 1.52
C PHE A 78 9.74 16.56 0.55
N VAL A 79 8.99 16.46 -0.53
CA VAL A 79 9.22 15.55 -1.66
C VAL A 79 9.40 16.38 -2.93
N GLY A 80 10.44 16.06 -3.69
CA GLY A 80 10.77 16.75 -4.94
C GLY A 80 10.85 15.83 -6.17
N ASP A 81 10.87 14.51 -5.97
CA ASP A 81 11.09 13.54 -7.06
C ASP A 81 10.29 12.24 -6.86
N GLU A 82 10.34 11.37 -7.86
CA GLU A 82 9.67 10.07 -7.85
C GLU A 82 10.12 9.19 -6.68
N ALA A 83 11.42 9.16 -6.39
CA ALA A 83 11.97 8.35 -5.30
C ALA A 83 11.40 8.76 -3.93
N GLY A 84 11.31 10.07 -3.66
CA GLY A 84 10.68 10.58 -2.45
C GLY A 84 9.20 10.24 -2.37
N VAL A 85 8.45 10.32 -3.47
CA VAL A 85 7.03 9.94 -3.49
C VAL A 85 6.87 8.45 -3.22
N SER A 86 7.63 7.60 -3.90
CA SER A 86 7.60 6.14 -3.72
C SER A 86 7.90 5.74 -2.27
N ALA A 87 8.92 6.33 -1.66
CA ALA A 87 9.27 6.08 -0.26
C ALA A 87 8.16 6.52 0.71
N ARG A 88 7.55 7.70 0.48
CA ARG A 88 6.45 8.21 1.33
C ARG A 88 5.18 7.40 1.17
N PHE A 89 4.86 6.99 -0.05
CA PHE A 89 3.74 6.10 -0.31
C PHE A 89 3.92 4.75 0.41
N GLN A 90 5.09 4.12 0.28
CA GLN A 90 5.42 2.89 1.01
C GLN A 90 5.31 3.06 2.52
N GLN A 91 5.83 4.16 3.07
CA GLN A 91 5.75 4.43 4.51
C GLN A 91 4.29 4.63 4.95
N ALA A 92 3.53 5.49 4.28
CA ALA A 92 2.18 5.85 4.70
C ALA A 92 1.19 4.70 4.47
N ALA A 93 1.15 4.14 3.26
CA ALA A 93 0.24 3.05 2.91
C ALA A 93 0.69 1.71 3.50
N GLY A 94 1.98 1.38 3.42
CA GLY A 94 2.49 0.09 3.87
C GLY A 94 2.35 -0.14 5.37
N GLN A 95 2.66 0.86 6.21
CA GLN A 95 2.50 0.76 7.66
C GLN A 95 1.04 0.62 8.06
N VAL A 96 0.19 1.45 7.45
CA VAL A 96 -1.26 1.44 7.69
C VAL A 96 -1.88 0.11 7.28
N LEU A 97 -1.62 -0.35 6.05
CA LEU A 97 -2.19 -1.60 5.54
C LEU A 97 -1.63 -2.81 6.29
N GLY A 98 -0.35 -2.81 6.67
CA GLY A 98 0.24 -3.86 7.50
C GLY A 98 -0.50 -4.02 8.83
N ALA A 99 -0.78 -2.90 9.52
CA ALA A 99 -1.53 -2.93 10.78
C ALA A 99 -2.99 -3.38 10.58
N VAL A 100 -3.63 -3.00 9.47
CA VAL A 100 -4.97 -3.48 9.10
C VAL A 100 -4.95 -4.99 8.83
N PHE A 101 -3.97 -5.49 8.10
CA PHE A 101 -3.82 -6.92 7.81
C PHE A 101 -3.58 -7.74 9.08
N GLU A 102 -2.71 -7.27 9.97
CA GLU A 102 -2.48 -7.89 11.27
C GLU A 102 -3.79 -8.00 12.08
N ALA A 103 -4.52 -6.90 12.23
CA ALA A 103 -5.79 -6.88 12.96
C ALA A 103 -6.89 -7.74 12.32
N GLN A 104 -6.80 -7.99 11.01
CA GLN A 104 -7.71 -8.85 10.24
C GLN A 104 -7.21 -10.30 10.11
N SER A 105 -6.05 -10.63 10.70
CA SER A 105 -5.40 -11.94 10.53
C SER A 105 -5.16 -12.32 9.07
N ILE A 106 -4.87 -11.32 8.23
CA ILE A 106 -4.53 -11.50 6.81
C ILE A 106 -3.02 -11.61 6.70
N ASN A 107 -2.52 -12.74 6.18
CA ASN A 107 -1.09 -12.95 5.98
C ASN A 107 -0.58 -12.24 4.70
N MET A 108 -0.38 -10.93 4.80
CA MET A 108 0.23 -10.11 3.75
C MET A 108 1.09 -8.98 4.33
N ALA A 109 2.15 -8.63 3.61
CA ALA A 109 2.99 -7.48 3.91
C ALA A 109 3.29 -6.67 2.65
N PHE A 110 3.45 -5.36 2.84
CA PHE A 110 3.90 -4.43 1.82
C PHE A 110 5.44 -4.40 1.80
N GLY A 111 6.03 -4.29 0.61
CA GLY A 111 7.49 -4.25 0.49
C GLY A 111 7.98 -3.71 -0.85
N ASP A 112 9.30 -3.61 -0.96
CA ASP A 112 9.98 -3.40 -2.23
C ASP A 112 10.09 -4.73 -3.00
N PHE A 113 10.16 -4.69 -4.33
CA PHE A 113 10.27 -5.94 -5.09
C PHE A 113 11.56 -6.71 -4.76
N LYS A 114 12.64 -6.00 -4.39
CA LYS A 114 13.92 -6.64 -4.07
C LYS A 114 13.84 -7.54 -2.84
N SER A 115 12.95 -7.25 -1.88
CA SER A 115 12.69 -8.14 -0.74
C SER A 115 12.13 -9.51 -1.11
N THR A 116 11.63 -9.69 -2.34
CA THR A 116 11.07 -10.98 -2.79
C THR A 116 12.13 -12.04 -3.11
N GLY A 117 13.38 -11.63 -3.33
CA GLY A 117 14.45 -12.51 -3.84
C GLY A 117 14.22 -13.03 -5.27
N LEU A 118 13.16 -12.60 -5.96
CA LEU A 118 12.88 -13.01 -7.33
C LEU A 118 13.80 -12.28 -8.31
N ALA A 119 14.42 -13.04 -9.23
CA ALA A 119 15.19 -12.47 -10.31
C ALA A 119 14.25 -11.95 -11.41
N TYR A 120 14.09 -10.64 -11.50
CA TYR A 120 13.31 -9.99 -12.56
C TYR A 120 13.96 -8.67 -13.01
N ILE A 121 14.01 -8.48 -14.33
CA ILE A 121 14.77 -7.38 -14.95
C ILE A 121 14.08 -6.02 -14.72
N ARG A 122 12.75 -5.97 -14.69
CA ARG A 122 11.98 -4.71 -14.63
C ARG A 122 11.48 -4.39 -13.23
N THR A 123 12.34 -4.59 -12.22
CA THR A 123 12.10 -4.42 -10.77
C THR A 123 10.98 -3.42 -10.44
N PRO A 124 9.77 -3.91 -10.09
CA PRO A 124 8.67 -3.06 -9.68
C PRO A 124 8.97 -2.21 -8.45
N ASP A 125 8.33 -1.04 -8.36
CA ASP A 125 8.51 -0.11 -7.23
C ASP A 125 7.95 -0.69 -5.93
N VAL A 126 6.79 -1.34 -5.99
CA VAL A 126 6.09 -1.85 -4.80
C VAL A 126 5.50 -3.24 -5.03
N VAL A 127 5.45 -4.03 -3.96
CA VAL A 127 4.82 -5.35 -3.95
C VAL A 127 4.01 -5.58 -2.67
N MET A 128 3.03 -6.47 -2.76
CA MET A 128 2.50 -7.15 -1.58
C MET A 128 2.77 -8.65 -1.70
N LEU A 129 3.18 -9.23 -0.59
CA LEU A 129 3.62 -10.61 -0.50
C LEU A 129 2.93 -11.30 0.68
N SER A 130 2.62 -12.58 0.54
CA SER A 130 2.30 -13.42 1.69
C SER A 130 3.57 -13.70 2.47
N LEU A 131 3.54 -13.52 3.80
CA LEU A 131 4.69 -13.84 4.63
C LEU A 131 4.84 -15.37 4.73
N PRO A 132 6.06 -15.89 4.92
CA PRO A 132 6.27 -17.31 5.19
C PRO A 132 5.45 -17.74 6.40
N ASP A 133 4.71 -18.85 6.27
CA ASP A 133 4.00 -19.45 7.39
C ASP A 133 4.91 -20.50 8.04
N PRO A 134 5.33 -20.33 9.32
CA PRO A 134 6.17 -21.31 10.00
C PRO A 134 5.53 -22.70 10.11
N GLN A 135 4.20 -22.77 10.05
CA GLN A 135 3.42 -24.02 10.17
C GLN A 135 3.20 -24.70 8.82
N ASN A 136 3.32 -23.96 7.72
CA ASN A 136 2.96 -24.40 6.39
C ASN A 136 4.03 -23.87 5.44
N SER A 137 4.96 -24.73 5.01
CA SER A 137 6.20 -24.45 4.24
C SER A 137 6.03 -23.68 2.92
N ASN A 138 4.94 -22.97 2.74
CA ASN A 138 4.67 -22.00 1.70
C ASN A 138 5.76 -20.93 1.72
N ALA A 139 6.56 -20.94 0.66
CA ALA A 139 7.44 -19.85 0.33
C ALA A 139 6.65 -18.54 0.21
N GLN A 140 7.34 -17.43 0.44
CA GLN A 140 6.83 -16.08 0.19
C GLN A 140 6.25 -16.01 -1.23
N GLN A 141 4.98 -15.60 -1.36
CA GLN A 141 4.27 -15.53 -2.64
C GLN A 141 3.92 -14.09 -2.97
N LEU A 142 4.27 -13.67 -4.19
CA LEU A 142 3.88 -12.37 -4.73
C LEU A 142 2.38 -12.34 -5.00
N ARG A 143 1.68 -11.36 -4.44
CA ARG A 143 0.22 -11.18 -4.56
C ARG A 143 -0.15 -9.94 -5.37
N VAL A 144 0.56 -8.85 -5.13
CA VAL A 144 0.32 -7.56 -5.76
C VAL A 144 1.65 -6.98 -6.22
N VAL A 145 1.62 -6.30 -7.36
CA VAL A 145 2.74 -5.56 -7.92
C VAL A 145 2.23 -4.19 -8.34
N GLY A 146 3.01 -3.14 -8.08
CA GLY A 146 2.65 -1.78 -8.44
C GLY A 146 3.85 -0.94 -8.84
N GLU A 147 3.54 0.11 -9.57
CA GLU A 147 4.46 1.16 -10.00
C GLU A 147 3.96 2.48 -9.41
N VAL A 148 4.87 3.30 -8.90
CA VAL A 148 4.56 4.62 -8.37
C VAL A 148 5.19 5.64 -9.32
N LYS A 149 4.38 6.56 -9.83
CA LYS A 149 4.82 7.53 -10.85
C LYS A 149 4.30 8.91 -10.52
N VAL A 150 5.13 9.91 -10.79
CA VAL A 150 4.81 11.33 -10.63
C VAL A 150 4.73 12.03 -12.01
N PRO A 151 3.83 13.01 -12.19
CA PRO A 151 3.76 13.82 -13.41
C PRO A 151 5.03 14.65 -13.68
#